data_AF-A0A383EMQ0-F1
#
_entry.id   AF-A0A383EMQ0-F1
#
_cell.length_a   1.000
_cell.length_b   1.000
_cell.length_c   1.000
_cell.angle_alpha   90.00
_cell.angle_beta   90.00
_cell.angle_gamma   90.00
#
_symmetry.space_group_name_H-M   'P 1'
#
loop_
_entity.id
_entity.type
_entity.pdbx_description
1 polymer ?
#
loop_
_entity_poly.entity_id
_entity_poly.type
_entity_poly.pdbx_seq_one_letter_code
_entity_poly.pdbx_strand_id
1 'polypeptide(L)'
;MYTLKIANSFIIIIVFILSITSCTKQQDNIFNSDDNDNNVCIYLDGNELKYNTEIPIAGFQFNHNGCVISASGGDASSSGFTISSSESAVLAFSFTGSTISSGSGTLVILEGDVTQGCLSDFVFSDSEGGSIDVDI
;
A
#
# COMPACT_ATOMS: atom_id res chain seq x y z
N MET A 1 -0.84 5.26 -36.74
CA MET A 1 -0.20 5.68 -35.46
C MET A 1 -1.17 5.73 -34.27
N TYR A 2 -2.38 5.12 -34.33
CA TYR A 2 -3.32 5.04 -33.19
C TYR A 2 -3.27 3.69 -32.46
N THR A 3 -2.80 2.63 -33.13
CA THR A 3 -2.74 1.26 -32.59
C THR A 3 -1.75 1.09 -31.42
N LEU A 4 -0.61 1.79 -31.43
CA LEU A 4 0.32 1.82 -30.29
C LEU A 4 -0.26 2.52 -29.05
N LYS A 5 -1.11 3.54 -29.26
CA LYS A 5 -1.71 4.32 -28.16
C LYS A 5 -2.84 3.55 -27.47
N ILE A 6 -3.57 2.74 -28.23
CA ILE A 6 -4.63 1.85 -27.72
C ILE A 6 -4.00 0.62 -27.01
N ALA A 7 -2.93 0.04 -27.56
CA ALA A 7 -2.25 -1.10 -26.94
C ALA A 7 -1.64 -0.78 -25.56
N ASN A 8 -0.99 0.38 -25.40
CA ASN A 8 -0.52 0.83 -24.08
C ASN A 8 -1.69 1.05 -23.11
N SER A 9 -2.79 1.63 -23.57
CA SER A 9 -3.97 1.85 -22.73
C SER A 9 -4.62 0.53 -22.27
N PHE A 10 -4.69 -0.49 -23.14
CA PHE A 10 -5.22 -1.81 -22.79
C PHE A 10 -4.27 -2.63 -21.90
N ILE A 11 -2.96 -2.52 -22.13
CA ILE A 11 -1.95 -3.15 -21.27
C ILE A 11 -2.04 -2.59 -19.85
N ILE A 12 -2.17 -1.26 -19.71
CA ILE A 12 -2.34 -0.61 -18.41
C ILE A 12 -3.64 -1.06 -17.74
N ILE A 13 -4.77 -1.11 -18.46
CA ILE A 13 -6.07 -1.56 -17.92
C ILE A 13 -6.02 -3.02 -17.46
N ILE A 14 -5.37 -3.92 -18.22
CA ILE A 14 -5.24 -5.33 -17.86
C ILE A 14 -4.35 -5.52 -16.62
N VAL A 15 -3.22 -4.80 -16.53
CA VAL A 15 -2.33 -4.81 -15.36
C VAL A 15 -3.07 -4.29 -14.13
N PHE A 16 -3.82 -3.19 -14.26
CA PHE A 16 -4.63 -2.65 -13.18
C PHE A 16 -5.68 -3.67 -12.71
N ILE A 17 -6.44 -4.29 -13.62
CA ILE A 17 -7.43 -5.32 -13.26
C ILE A 17 -6.80 -6.55 -12.58
N LEU A 18 -5.63 -7.01 -13.04
CA LEU A 18 -4.88 -8.09 -12.40
C LEU A 18 -4.41 -7.73 -10.98
N SER A 19 -3.89 -6.51 -10.78
CA SER A 19 -3.51 -6.01 -9.46
C SER A 19 -4.70 -5.91 -8.51
N ILE A 20 -5.87 -5.45 -8.99
CA ILE A 20 -7.11 -5.42 -8.18
C ILE A 20 -7.63 -6.84 -7.92
N THR A 21 -7.40 -7.79 -8.84
CA THR A 21 -7.81 -9.20 -8.68
C THR A 21 -6.98 -9.89 -7.59
N SER A 22 -5.69 -9.57 -7.47
CA SER A 22 -4.86 -10.05 -6.35
C SER A 22 -5.41 -9.58 -4.99
N CYS A 23 -5.80 -8.30 -4.89
CA CYS A 23 -6.50 -7.74 -3.72
C CYS A 23 -7.91 -8.31 -3.48
N THR A 24 -8.52 -9.02 -4.45
CA THR A 24 -9.90 -9.53 -4.34
C THR A 24 -10.01 -11.05 -4.43
N LYS A 25 -8.88 -11.77 -4.50
CA LYS A 25 -8.86 -13.23 -4.54
C LYS A 25 -7.66 -13.82 -3.81
N GLN A 26 -7.86 -14.12 -2.53
CA GLN A 26 -7.66 -15.49 -2.08
C GLN A 26 -8.80 -16.34 -2.69
N GLN A 27 -8.71 -16.71 -3.98
CA GLN A 27 -9.43 -17.86 -4.55
C GLN A 27 -8.99 -18.11 -5.99
N ASP A 28 -7.95 -18.90 -6.23
CA ASP A 28 -7.95 -19.92 -7.29
C ASP A 28 -6.89 -21.01 -6.99
N ASN A 29 -7.19 -21.84 -5.99
CA ASN A 29 -6.90 -23.28 -5.89
C ASN A 29 -5.62 -23.83 -6.56
N ILE A 30 -4.43 -23.61 -5.97
CA ILE A 30 -3.38 -24.63 -5.79
C ILE A 30 -2.32 -24.07 -4.82
N PHE A 31 -1.94 -24.85 -3.81
CA PHE A 31 -1.08 -24.53 -2.66
C PHE A 31 -1.75 -23.92 -1.43
N ASN A 32 -1.66 -24.73 -0.38
CA ASN A 32 -1.95 -24.48 1.02
C ASN A 32 -1.19 -23.25 1.55
N SER A 33 -1.93 -22.27 2.04
CA SER A 33 -1.52 -21.46 3.18
C SER A 33 -2.78 -21.14 3.98
N ASP A 34 -2.96 -21.83 5.10
CA ASP A 34 -3.20 -21.23 6.43
C ASP A 34 -3.15 -19.68 6.40
N ASP A 35 -3.97 -18.85 7.05
CA ASP A 35 -4.85 -19.02 8.20
C ASP A 35 -5.65 -17.68 8.35
N ASN A 36 -6.13 -17.37 9.55
CA ASN A 36 -6.96 -16.23 9.99
C ASN A 36 -6.42 -14.79 9.74
N ASP A 37 -6.15 -14.37 8.51
CA ASP A 37 -5.29 -13.20 8.30
C ASP A 37 -6.05 -11.85 8.23
N ASN A 38 -5.80 -11.01 9.23
CA ASN A 38 -6.12 -9.59 9.28
C ASN A 38 -5.32 -8.78 8.23
N ASN A 39 -5.39 -9.16 6.95
CA ASN A 39 -4.40 -8.79 5.95
C ASN A 39 -4.61 -7.39 5.36
N VAL A 40 -3.52 -6.65 5.16
CA VAL A 40 -3.51 -5.36 4.43
C VAL A 40 -2.92 -5.59 3.04
N CYS A 41 -3.73 -5.36 2.01
CA CYS A 41 -3.26 -5.41 0.62
C CYS A 41 -2.76 -4.03 0.18
N ILE A 42 -1.57 -3.96 -0.44
CA ILE A 42 -0.94 -2.69 -0.85
C ILE A 42 -0.57 -2.70 -2.34
N TYR A 43 -0.79 -1.58 -3.03
CA TYR A 43 -0.38 -1.44 -4.44
C TYR A 43 -0.07 0.02 -4.79
N LEU A 44 0.72 0.23 -5.85
CA LEU A 44 1.07 1.55 -6.36
C LEU A 44 0.22 1.95 -7.56
N ASP A 45 -0.30 3.17 -7.55
CA ASP A 45 -1.00 3.82 -8.66
C ASP A 45 -0.30 5.16 -8.96
N GLY A 46 0.69 5.12 -9.85
CA GLY A 46 1.64 6.20 -10.01
C GLY A 46 2.43 6.42 -8.71
N ASN A 47 2.25 7.60 -8.12
CA ASN A 47 2.91 8.03 -6.88
C ASN A 47 2.04 7.84 -5.62
N GLU A 48 0.85 7.26 -5.77
CA GLU A 48 -0.05 6.94 -4.66
C GLU A 48 0.20 5.51 -4.19
N LEU A 49 0.60 5.34 -2.93
CA LEU A 49 0.56 4.04 -2.27
C LEU A 49 -0.86 3.82 -1.75
N LYS A 50 -1.54 2.80 -2.28
CA LYS A 50 -2.94 2.51 -2.00
C LYS A 50 -3.05 1.25 -1.16
N TYR A 51 -4.14 1.18 -0.40
CA TYR A 51 -4.41 0.05 0.48
C TYR A 51 -5.83 -0.47 0.27
N ASN A 52 -6.04 -1.74 0.60
CA ASN A 52 -7.33 -2.35 0.84
C ASN A 52 -7.20 -3.28 2.05
N THR A 53 -8.02 -3.07 3.07
CA THR A 53 -7.96 -3.84 4.32
C THR A 53 -9.34 -3.95 4.96
N GLU A 54 -9.59 -5.03 5.68
CA GLU A 54 -10.80 -5.21 6.49
C GLU A 54 -10.63 -4.69 7.93
N ILE A 55 -9.40 -4.30 8.32
CA ILE A 55 -9.09 -3.82 9.67
C ILE A 55 -8.47 -2.41 9.68
N PRO A 56 -8.74 -1.60 10.70
CA PRO A 56 -8.10 -0.29 10.83
C PRO A 56 -6.58 -0.39 10.96
N ILE A 57 -5.86 0.55 10.35
CA ILE A 57 -4.39 0.65 10.42
C ILE A 57 -4.03 1.74 11.43
N ALA A 58 -3.28 1.42 12.48
CA ALA A 58 -2.80 2.38 13.49
C ALA A 58 -1.39 2.92 13.21
N GLY A 59 -0.64 2.23 12.36
CA GLY A 59 0.71 2.61 11.98
C GLY A 59 1.21 1.78 10.80
N PHE A 60 2.16 2.32 10.06
CA PHE A 60 2.85 1.59 9.01
C PHE A 60 4.31 2.04 8.85
N GLN A 61 5.13 1.13 8.34
CA GLN A 61 6.49 1.38 7.91
C GLN A 61 6.76 0.60 6.62
N PHE A 62 7.58 1.15 5.74
CA PHE A 62 8.21 0.40 4.66
C PHE A 62 9.59 0.97 4.33
N ASN A 63 10.45 0.13 3.79
CA ASN A 63 11.77 0.49 3.30
C ASN A 63 11.74 0.87 1.83
N HIS A 64 12.69 1.69 1.41
CA HIS A 64 12.94 2.01 0.01
C HIS A 64 14.44 2.14 -0.27
N ASN A 65 14.86 1.90 -1.52
CA ASN A 65 16.27 1.99 -1.93
C ASN A 65 16.69 3.41 -2.37
N GLY A 66 16.11 4.45 -1.76
CA GLY A 66 16.36 5.86 -2.10
C GLY A 66 15.47 6.45 -3.19
N CYS A 67 14.45 5.73 -3.67
CA CYS A 67 13.52 6.29 -4.67
C CYS A 67 12.49 7.28 -4.11
N VAL A 68 12.21 7.24 -2.79
CA VAL A 68 11.30 8.17 -2.12
C VAL A 68 12.09 9.36 -1.59
N ILE A 69 11.70 10.56 -1.99
CA ILE A 69 12.24 11.84 -1.54
C ILE A 69 11.43 12.37 -0.37
N SER A 70 10.11 12.25 -0.44
CA SER A 70 9.19 12.69 0.61
C SER A 70 7.91 11.83 0.59
N ALA A 71 7.21 11.77 1.72
CA ALA A 71 5.93 11.10 1.85
C ALA A 71 4.95 12.00 2.61
N SER A 72 3.75 12.21 2.06
CA SER A 72 2.73 13.07 2.67
C SER A 72 1.32 12.78 2.12
N GLY A 73 0.29 13.44 2.67
CA GLY A 73 -1.08 13.32 2.17
C GLY A 73 -1.75 11.99 2.52
N GLY A 74 -2.73 11.61 1.70
CA GLY A 74 -3.52 10.39 1.85
C GLY A 74 -4.37 10.33 3.11
N ASP A 75 -4.85 9.13 3.40
CA ASP A 75 -5.63 8.81 4.59
C ASP A 75 -4.76 8.84 5.84
N ALA A 76 -3.45 8.64 5.72
CA ALA A 76 -2.50 8.83 6.81
C ALA A 76 -2.54 10.28 7.34
N SER A 77 -2.35 11.28 6.49
CA SER A 77 -2.40 12.68 6.91
C SER A 77 -3.81 13.08 7.38
N SER A 78 -4.84 12.60 6.69
CA SER A 78 -6.25 12.89 7.03
C SER A 78 -6.66 12.31 8.39
N SER A 79 -6.08 11.17 8.77
CA SER A 79 -6.27 10.53 10.08
C SER A 79 -5.36 11.11 11.17
N GLY A 80 -4.57 12.14 10.85
CA GLY A 80 -3.68 12.83 11.79
C GLY A 80 -2.39 12.09 12.09
N PHE A 81 -1.91 11.23 11.18
CA PHE A 81 -0.65 10.53 11.36
C PHE A 81 0.51 11.51 11.17
N THR A 82 1.55 11.32 11.99
CA THR A 82 2.86 11.92 11.73
C THR A 82 3.58 11.03 10.74
N ILE A 83 3.89 11.57 9.57
CA ILE A 83 4.62 10.87 8.51
C ILE A 83 6.07 11.37 8.53
N SER A 84 7.01 10.44 8.54
CA SER A 84 8.44 10.70 8.46
C SER A 84 9.04 9.90 7.31
N SER A 85 9.85 10.56 6.50
CA SER A 85 10.61 9.93 5.42
C SER A 85 12.10 10.18 5.68
N SER A 86 12.90 9.16 5.41
CA SER A 86 14.36 9.17 5.51
C SER A 86 14.97 8.73 4.18
N GLU A 87 16.27 8.54 4.11
CA GLU A 87 16.93 8.08 2.87
C GLU A 87 16.57 6.63 2.50
N SER A 88 16.10 5.82 3.46
CA SER A 88 15.86 4.39 3.25
C SER A 88 14.54 3.85 3.79
N ALA A 89 13.73 4.67 4.45
CA ALA A 89 12.48 4.24 5.07
C ALA A 89 11.46 5.38 5.17
N VAL A 90 10.20 4.99 5.07
CA VAL A 90 9.03 5.81 5.39
C VAL A 90 8.31 5.16 6.56
N LEU A 91 7.95 5.98 7.55
CA LEU A 91 7.25 5.56 8.75
C LEU A 91 6.13 6.55 9.05
N ALA A 92 4.95 6.03 9.39
CA ALA A 92 3.80 6.85 9.77
C ALA A 92 3.03 6.23 10.93
N PHE A 93 2.66 7.06 11.89
CA PHE A 93 1.97 6.63 13.10
C PHE A 93 1.15 7.77 13.72
N SER A 94 0.17 7.43 14.55
CA SER A 94 -0.60 8.41 15.33
C SER A 94 -0.14 8.49 16.78
N PHE A 95 0.19 9.70 17.26
CA PHE A 95 0.46 9.95 18.68
C PHE A 95 -0.82 9.99 19.54
N THR A 96 -1.99 10.14 18.92
CA THR A 96 -3.27 10.24 19.61
C THR A 96 -4.04 8.93 19.65
N GLY A 97 -3.47 7.85 19.09
CA GLY A 97 -4.16 6.57 18.94
C GLY A 97 -5.23 6.58 17.84
N SER A 98 -5.18 7.54 16.91
CA SER A 98 -6.06 7.54 15.73
C SER A 98 -5.66 6.41 14.78
N THR A 99 -6.63 5.88 14.04
CA THR A 99 -6.41 4.84 13.03
C THR A 99 -6.94 5.30 11.67
N ILE A 100 -6.29 4.85 10.60
CA ILE A 100 -6.86 4.86 9.25
C ILE A 100 -7.96 3.80 9.22
N SER A 101 -9.15 4.17 8.72
CA SER A 101 -10.30 3.26 8.71
C SER A 101 -10.08 2.08 7.77
N SER A 102 -10.74 0.96 8.06
CA SER A 102 -10.83 -0.17 7.13
C SER A 102 -11.48 0.25 5.81
N GLY A 103 -11.18 -0.47 4.74
CA GLY A 103 -11.65 -0.20 3.39
C GLY A 103 -10.47 0.01 2.45
N SER A 104 -10.73 0.76 1.38
CA SER A 104 -9.74 1.04 0.34
C SER A 104 -9.53 2.54 0.15
N GLY A 105 -8.29 2.96 -0.07
CA GLY A 105 -7.97 4.37 -0.26
C GLY A 105 -6.52 4.61 -0.66
N THR A 106 -6.13 5.89 -0.69
CA THR A 106 -4.72 6.29 -0.82
C THR A 106 -4.13 6.38 0.57
N LEU A 107 -3.24 5.45 0.92
CA LEU A 107 -2.59 5.40 2.22
C LEU A 107 -1.73 6.65 2.43
N VAL A 108 -0.85 6.90 1.45
CA VAL A 108 0.11 8.00 1.44
C VAL A 108 0.53 8.31 0.00
N ILE A 109 0.87 9.57 -0.27
CA ILE A 109 1.40 10.02 -1.55
C ILE A 109 2.91 10.15 -1.41
N LEU A 110 3.65 9.56 -2.35
CA LEU A 110 5.10 9.50 -2.36
C LEU A 110 5.66 10.42 -3.44
N GLU A 111 6.63 11.26 -3.10
CA GLU A 111 7.38 12.03 -4.08
C GLU A 111 8.70 11.33 -4.39
N GLY A 112 9.07 11.29 -5.66
CA GLY A 112 10.29 10.63 -6.15
C GLY A 112 10.03 9.78 -7.39
N ASP A 113 11.02 8.98 -7.77
CA ASP A 113 10.95 8.04 -8.90
C ASP A 113 10.52 6.65 -8.39
N VAL A 114 9.29 6.60 -7.86
CA VAL A 114 8.81 5.45 -7.08
C VAL A 114 8.31 4.34 -7.99
N THR A 115 8.81 3.13 -7.75
CA THR A 115 8.36 1.90 -8.43
C THR A 115 8.15 0.80 -7.40
N GLN A 116 7.35 -0.22 -7.73
CA GLN A 116 7.07 -1.33 -6.79
C GLN A 116 8.36 -2.04 -6.33
N GLY A 117 9.31 -2.27 -7.25
CA GLY A 117 10.59 -2.90 -6.91
C GLY A 117 11.55 -2.05 -6.08
N CYS A 118 11.24 -0.77 -5.86
CA CYS A 118 11.98 0.07 -4.92
C CYS A 118 11.54 -0.15 -3.47
N LEU A 119 10.27 -0.49 -3.24
CA LEU A 119 9.68 -0.59 -1.91
C LEU A 119 9.82 -2.01 -1.36
N SER A 120 10.01 -2.14 -0.05
CA SER A 120 10.24 -3.42 0.62
C SER A 120 9.91 -3.34 2.11
N ASP A 121 9.95 -4.47 2.80
CA ASP A 121 9.84 -4.56 4.27
C ASP A 121 8.63 -3.80 4.84
N PHE A 122 7.46 -4.04 4.26
CA PHE A 122 6.21 -3.46 4.73
C PHE A 122 5.83 -4.03 6.10
N VAL A 123 5.48 -3.15 7.02
CA VAL A 123 5.00 -3.47 8.37
C VAL A 123 3.79 -2.61 8.66
N PHE A 124 2.72 -3.22 9.15
CA PHE A 124 1.50 -2.54 9.58
C PHE A 124 1.17 -2.94 11.01
N SER A 125 0.50 -2.04 11.74
CA SER A 125 0.07 -2.31 13.12
C SER A 125 -1.39 -1.96 13.35
N ASP A 126 -2.04 -2.72 14.21
CA ASP A 126 -3.39 -2.44 14.71
C ASP A 126 -3.37 -1.46 15.90
N SER A 127 -4.55 -1.10 16.40
CA SER A 127 -4.72 -0.17 17.53
C SER A 127 -4.18 -0.67 18.86
N GLU A 128 -3.99 -1.99 19.02
CA GLU A 128 -3.38 -2.60 20.20
C GLU A 128 -1.85 -2.69 20.07
N GLY A 129 -1.29 -2.27 18.93
CA GLY A 129 0.13 -2.39 18.61
C GLY A 129 0.53 -3.79 18.16
N GLY A 130 -0.45 -4.65 17.86
CA GLY A 130 -0.25 -5.94 17.21
C GLY A 130 0.19 -5.76 15.76
N SER A 131 1.06 -6.66 15.28
CA SER A 131 1.47 -6.67 13.88
C SER A 131 0.35 -7.21 12.99
N ILE A 132 0.18 -6.57 11.85
CA ILE A 132 -0.74 -6.97 10.79
C ILE A 132 0.08 -7.62 9.67
N ASP A 133 -0.33 -8.81 9.24
CA ASP A 133 0.25 -9.47 8.06
C ASP A 133 -0.06 -8.67 6.77
N VAL A 134 0.88 -8.74 5.82
CA VAL A 134 0.88 -7.90 4.61
C VAL A 134 1.03 -8.77 3.38
N ASP A 135 0.15 -8.55 2.41
CA ASP A 135 0.21 -9.16 1.07
C ASP A 135 0.42 -8.09 0.01
N ILE A 136 1.37 -8.33 -0.90
CA ILE A 136 2.00 -7.33 -1.78
C ILE A 136 1.88 -7.71 -3.25
#